data_AF-A0A7K1G5W4-F1
#
_entry.id   AF-A0A7K1G5W4-F1
#
_cell.length_a   1.000
_cell.length_b   1.000
_cell.length_c   1.000
_cell.angle_alpha   90.00
_cell.angle_beta   90.00
_cell.angle_gamma   90.00
#
_symmetry.space_group_name_H-M   'P 1'
#
loop_
_entity.id
_entity.type
_entity.pdbx_description
1 polymer ?
#
loop_
_entity_poly.entity_id
_entity_poly.type
_entity_poly.pdbx_seq_one_letter_code
_entity_poly.pdbx_strand_id
1 'polypeptide(L)'
;MKTITILLFLLFSIVLFAQKPSTDINKIMNSGNGRTIETAFKVNNVDEEYDLLRYLKLVSITQKLIVIDGFFYDAIQTKSNIIYFKIIKRQLSKKAKTTAQIL
;
A
#
# COMPACT_ATOMS: atom_id res chain seq x y z
N MET A 1 30.65 -43.28 11.44
CA MET A 1 30.94 -42.24 10.43
C MET A 1 29.58 -41.75 9.93
N LYS A 2 28.80 -40.85 10.56
CA LYS A 2 29.06 -39.48 11.05
C LYS A 2 29.85 -38.64 10.04
N THR A 3 29.15 -37.99 9.09
CA THR A 3 29.55 -36.71 8.43
C THR A 3 28.65 -36.23 7.26
N ILE A 4 27.39 -36.69 7.07
CA ILE A 4 26.56 -36.16 5.96
C ILE A 4 25.14 -35.82 6.42
N THR A 5 25.02 -35.02 7.48
CA THR A 5 23.71 -34.53 7.93
C THR A 5 23.72 -33.06 8.33
N ILE A 6 24.82 -32.33 8.06
CA ILE A 6 25.02 -30.95 8.54
C ILE A 6 25.03 -29.92 7.39
N LEU A 7 25.16 -30.31 6.12
CA LEU A 7 25.42 -29.33 5.05
C LEU A 7 24.18 -28.72 4.38
N LEU A 8 22.98 -29.27 4.55
CA LEU A 8 21.76 -28.69 3.94
C LEU A 8 20.83 -28.00 4.95
N PHE A 9 21.38 -27.55 6.06
CA PHE A 9 20.69 -26.69 7.03
C PHE A 9 21.21 -25.23 7.00
N LEU A 10 22.14 -24.93 6.07
CA LEU A 10 22.89 -23.66 6.02
C LEU A 10 22.48 -22.68 4.90
N LEU A 11 21.38 -22.95 4.20
CA LEU A 11 20.74 -21.96 3.31
C LEU A 11 19.63 -21.16 4.00
N PHE A 12 19.53 -21.27 5.33
CA PHE A 12 18.55 -20.53 6.14
C PHE A 12 18.97 -19.09 6.49
N SER A 13 20.05 -18.59 5.91
CA SER A 13 20.55 -17.26 6.26
C SER A 13 20.30 -16.28 5.13
N ILE A 14 19.32 -15.41 5.39
CA ILE A 14 19.26 -14.03 4.91
C ILE A 14 18.57 -13.84 3.54
N VAL A 15 17.30 -14.24 3.45
CA VAL A 15 16.35 -13.29 2.83
C VAL A 15 16.02 -12.29 3.93
N LEU A 16 16.84 -11.25 4.02
CA LEU A 16 16.49 -10.05 4.79
C LEU A 16 15.27 -9.47 4.08
N PHE A 17 14.07 -9.94 4.43
CA PHE A 17 12.85 -9.22 4.11
C PHE A 17 13.02 -7.88 4.81
N ALA A 18 13.37 -6.85 4.03
CA ALA A 18 13.26 -5.48 4.46
C ALA A 18 11.81 -5.30 4.93
N GLN A 19 11.59 -5.38 6.25
CA GLN A 19 10.28 -5.19 6.83
C GLN A 19 9.92 -3.74 6.51
N LYS A 20 9.03 -3.58 5.54
CA LYS A 20 8.47 -2.27 5.19
C LYS A 20 7.93 -1.67 6.49
N PRO A 21 8.22 -0.40 6.81
CA PRO A 21 7.73 0.21 8.04
C PRO A 21 6.21 0.04 8.13
N SER A 22 5.74 -0.36 9.30
CA SER A 22 4.32 -0.57 9.55
C SER A 22 3.54 0.71 9.25
N THR A 23 2.47 0.60 8.46
CA THR A 23 1.56 1.71 8.18
C THR A 23 0.96 2.27 9.47
N ASP A 24 1.02 3.59 9.65
CA ASP A 24 0.37 4.29 10.76
C ASP A 24 -1.15 4.41 10.48
N ILE A 25 -1.88 3.36 10.85
CA ILE A 25 -3.34 3.26 10.65
C ILE A 25 -4.09 4.43 11.30
N ASN A 26 -3.66 4.88 12.48
CA ASN A 26 -4.32 5.96 13.20
C ASN A 26 -4.26 7.27 12.42
N LYS A 27 -3.11 7.54 11.78
CA LYS A 27 -2.97 8.70 10.89
C LYS A 27 -3.93 8.63 9.70
N ILE A 28 -4.12 7.46 9.10
CA ILE A 28 -5.06 7.30 7.98
C ILE A 28 -6.50 7.50 8.48
N MET A 29 -6.87 6.87 9.59
CA MET A 29 -8.20 6.99 10.21
C MET A 29 -8.55 8.43 10.61
N ASN A 30 -7.56 9.23 11.01
CA ASN A 30 -7.76 10.64 11.35
C ASN A 30 -7.89 11.56 10.11
N SER A 31 -7.62 11.04 8.90
CA SER A 31 -7.61 11.86 7.68
C SER A 31 -8.97 12.02 7.00
N GLY A 32 -9.93 11.16 7.35
CA GLY A 32 -11.23 11.05 6.70
C GLY A 32 -12.04 9.89 7.29
N ASN A 33 -13.18 9.55 6.68
CA ASN A 33 -14.01 8.40 7.08
C ASN A 33 -14.35 7.46 5.91
N GLY A 34 -13.87 7.76 4.70
CA GLY A 34 -14.00 6.91 3.52
C GLY A 34 -15.41 6.75 2.96
N ARG A 35 -16.42 7.49 3.46
CA ARG A 35 -17.82 7.32 3.03
C ARG A 35 -18.14 8.01 1.70
N THR A 36 -17.46 9.12 1.41
CA THR A 36 -17.61 9.86 0.16
C THR A 36 -16.24 10.29 -0.38
N ILE A 37 -16.22 10.89 -1.56
CA ILE A 37 -15.00 11.38 -2.20
C ILE A 37 -14.38 12.54 -1.39
N GLU A 38 -15.22 13.38 -0.80
CA GLU A 38 -14.84 14.51 0.05
C GLU A 38 -14.24 14.05 1.38
N THR A 39 -14.72 12.92 1.91
CA THR A 39 -14.27 12.34 3.17
C THR A 39 -13.35 11.13 3.00
N ALA A 40 -12.83 10.92 1.79
CA ALA A 40 -11.96 9.79 1.45
C ALA A 40 -10.76 9.68 2.40
N PHE A 41 -10.38 8.45 2.78
CA PHE A 41 -9.17 8.22 3.54
C PHE A 41 -7.95 8.59 2.72
N LYS A 42 -7.03 9.36 3.30
CA LYS A 42 -5.85 9.85 2.59
C LYS A 42 -4.69 8.88 2.78
N VAL A 43 -4.18 8.34 1.67
CA VAL A 43 -3.16 7.28 1.63
C VAL A 43 -2.04 7.62 0.66
N ASN A 44 -0.82 7.18 0.93
CA ASN A 44 0.33 7.44 0.06
C ASN A 44 0.50 6.39 -1.04
N ASN A 45 -0.04 5.21 -0.85
CA ASN A 45 0.10 4.07 -1.75
C ASN A 45 -0.98 3.03 -1.47
N VAL A 46 -1.14 2.12 -2.43
CA VAL A 46 -2.12 1.03 -2.39
C VAL A 46 -1.92 0.11 -1.18
N ASP A 47 -0.69 -0.09 -0.71
CA ASP A 47 -0.48 -0.96 0.47
C ASP A 47 -1.12 -0.37 1.73
N GLU A 48 -1.08 0.96 1.90
CA GLU A 48 -1.75 1.64 3.02
C GLU A 48 -3.28 1.46 2.96
N GLU A 49 -3.86 1.38 1.76
CA GLU A 49 -5.30 1.11 1.57
C GLU A 49 -5.65 -0.28 2.08
N TYR A 50 -4.91 -1.29 1.63
CA TYR A 50 -5.15 -2.67 2.05
C TYR A 50 -4.78 -2.92 3.51
N ASP A 51 -3.80 -2.21 4.07
CA ASP A 51 -3.51 -2.22 5.50
C ASP A 51 -4.71 -1.73 6.30
N LEU A 52 -5.35 -0.64 5.87
CA LEU A 52 -6.56 -0.15 6.52
C LEU A 52 -7.73 -1.14 6.37
N LEU A 53 -7.95 -1.68 5.17
CA LEU A 53 -9.02 -2.67 4.97
C LEU A 53 -8.84 -3.90 5.88
N ARG A 54 -7.61 -4.42 5.99
CA ARG A 54 -7.29 -5.53 6.89
C ARG A 54 -7.53 -5.16 8.35
N TYR A 55 -7.09 -3.99 8.77
CA TYR A 55 -7.32 -3.49 10.13
C TYR A 55 -8.82 -3.42 10.47
N LEU A 56 -9.64 -2.94 9.53
CA LEU A 56 -11.09 -2.85 9.66
C LEU A 56 -11.81 -4.21 9.44
N LYS A 57 -11.07 -5.28 9.16
CA LYS A 57 -11.60 -6.63 8.84
C LYS A 57 -12.56 -6.61 7.66
N LEU A 58 -12.29 -5.77 6.67
CA LEU A 58 -13.07 -5.65 5.45
C LEU A 58 -12.41 -6.42 4.31
N VAL A 59 -13.25 -7.02 3.47
CA VAL A 59 -12.83 -7.74 2.27
C VAL A 59 -13.21 -6.93 1.05
N SER A 60 -12.23 -6.63 0.21
CA SER A 60 -12.44 -6.01 -1.10
C SER A 60 -13.10 -7.01 -2.05
N ILE A 61 -14.18 -6.58 -2.71
CA ILE A 61 -14.88 -7.33 -3.75
C ILE A 61 -14.45 -6.82 -5.12
N THR A 62 -14.57 -5.51 -5.34
CA THR A 62 -14.18 -4.83 -6.57
C THR A 62 -13.54 -3.49 -6.23
N GLN A 63 -12.71 -3.00 -7.15
CA GLN A 63 -12.06 -1.71 -7.05
C GLN A 63 -12.26 -0.92 -8.34
N LYS A 64 -12.45 0.39 -8.21
CA LYS A 64 -12.57 1.32 -9.33
C LYS A 64 -11.75 2.57 -9.04
N LEU A 65 -10.86 2.90 -9.98
CA LEU A 65 -10.16 4.18 -9.99
C LEU A 65 -11.07 5.29 -10.52
N ILE A 66 -11.13 6.39 -9.81
CA ILE A 66 -11.90 7.60 -10.12
C ILE A 66 -10.95 8.79 -10.17
N VAL A 67 -11.11 9.67 -11.15
CA VAL A 67 -10.30 10.88 -11.30
C VAL A 67 -11.20 12.11 -11.22
N ILE A 68 -10.97 12.98 -10.23
CA ILE A 68 -11.72 14.21 -10.00
C ILE A 68 -10.73 15.32 -9.66
N ASP A 69 -10.82 16.45 -10.36
CA ASP A 69 -9.98 17.63 -10.16
C ASP A 69 -8.46 17.33 -10.16
N GLY A 70 -8.04 16.38 -11.00
CA GLY A 70 -6.64 15.96 -11.10
C GLY A 70 -6.15 15.07 -9.93
N PHE A 71 -7.04 14.68 -9.02
CA PHE A 71 -6.75 13.73 -7.95
C PHE A 71 -7.27 12.34 -8.29
N PHE A 72 -6.53 11.33 -7.81
CA PHE A 72 -6.88 9.92 -7.95
C PHE A 72 -7.56 9.41 -6.69
N TYR A 73 -8.67 8.73 -6.88
CA TYR A 73 -9.46 8.11 -5.83
C TYR A 73 -9.71 6.65 -6.14
N ASP A 74 -9.43 5.76 -5.19
CA ASP A 74 -9.84 4.37 -5.27
C ASP A 74 -11.15 4.16 -4.52
N ALA A 75 -12.17 3.71 -5.23
CA ALA A 75 -13.45 3.29 -4.68
C ALA A 75 -13.45 1.77 -4.57
N ILE A 76 -13.40 1.27 -3.33
CA ILE A 76 -13.34 -0.16 -3.03
C ILE A 76 -14.70 -0.61 -2.52
N GLN A 77 -15.35 -1.50 -3.27
CA GLN A 77 -16.58 -2.15 -2.86
C GLN A 77 -16.26 -3.25 -1.84
N THR A 78 -16.93 -3.20 -0.69
CA THR A 78 -16.95 -4.27 0.30
C THR A 78 -18.34 -4.92 0.33
N LYS A 79 -18.55 -5.93 1.19
CA LYS A 79 -19.87 -6.55 1.35
C LYS A 79 -20.95 -5.57 1.82
N SER A 80 -20.58 -4.57 2.62
CA SER A 80 -21.52 -3.65 3.27
C SER A 80 -21.62 -2.29 2.57
N ASN A 81 -20.53 -1.79 2.00
CA ASN A 81 -20.45 -0.43 1.49
C ASN A 81 -19.25 -0.22 0.56
N ILE A 82 -19.22 0.93 -0.12
CA ILE A 82 -18.05 1.42 -0.84
C ILE A 82 -17.19 2.25 0.13
N ILE A 83 -15.88 2.13 0.02
CA ILE A 83 -14.90 2.95 0.74
C ILE A 83 -14.04 3.69 -0.26
N TYR A 84 -13.90 5.00 -0.05
CA TYR A 84 -13.10 5.87 -0.89
C TYR A 84 -11.74 6.14 -0.25
N PHE A 85 -10.68 5.98 -1.04
CA PHE A 85 -9.31 6.30 -0.71
C PHE A 85 -8.81 7.38 -1.67
N LYS A 86 -8.13 8.41 -1.17
CA LYS A 86 -7.47 9.44 -1.97
C LYS A 86 -5.95 9.19 -1.94
N ILE A 87 -5.38 8.92 -3.10
CA ILE A 87 -3.92 8.71 -3.23
C ILE A 87 -3.23 10.08 -3.23
N ILE A 88 -2.53 10.40 -2.14
CA ILE A 88 -1.86 11.69 -1.94
C ILE A 88 -0.43 11.71 -2.47
N LYS A 89 0.11 10.58 -2.97
CA LYS A 89 1.55 10.42 -3.19
C LYS A 89 2.14 11.67 -3.82
N ARG A 90 3.07 12.32 -3.10
CA ARG A 90 3.90 13.41 -3.60
C ARG A 90 4.37 12.97 -4.99
N GLN A 91 3.92 13.66 -6.05
CA GLN A 91 4.54 13.52 -7.35
C GLN A 91 6.04 13.57 -7.10
N LEU A 92 6.76 12.48 -7.41
CA LEU A 92 8.22 12.46 -7.30
C LEU A 92 8.71 13.77 -7.91
N SER A 93 9.42 14.59 -7.11
CA SER A 93 9.95 15.85 -7.62
C SER A 93 10.67 15.52 -8.93
N LYS A 94 10.50 16.34 -9.97
CA LYS A 94 11.02 16.15 -11.34
C LYS A 94 12.53 15.81 -11.44
N LYS A 95 13.27 15.73 -10.33
CA LYS A 95 14.69 15.39 -10.22
C LYS A 95 15.08 13.95 -10.56
N ALA A 96 14.15 13.02 -10.76
CA ALA A 96 14.48 11.66 -11.23
C ALA A 96 14.45 11.52 -12.77
N LYS A 97 14.31 12.62 -13.52
CA LYS A 97 14.23 12.60 -14.99
C LYS A 97 15.56 12.88 -15.72
N THR A 98 16.69 12.83 -15.02
CA THR A 98 17.99 13.19 -15.61
C THR A 98 19.10 12.21 -15.22
N THR A 99 18.93 10.92 -15.53
CA THR A 99 20.06 9.96 -15.65
C THR A 99 19.64 8.74 -16.48
N ALA A 100 19.02 9.01 -17.63
CA ALA A 100 19.02 8.06 -18.75
C ALA A 100 19.45 8.85 -19.99
N GLN A 101 20.65 9.45 -19.91
CA GLN A 101 21.40 9.74 -21.12
C GLN A 101 22.03 8.43 -21.55
N ILE A 102 21.57 7.97 -22.71
CA ILE A 102 22.12 6.87 -23.48
C ILE A 102 23.62 7.14 -23.67
N LEU A 103 24.45 6.18 -23.25
CA LEU A 103 25.81 5.97 -23.77
C LEU A 103 25.80 4.66 -24.53
#